data_AF-A0A0G1IPS7-F1
#
_entry.id   AF-A0A0G1IPS7-F1
#
_cell.length_a   1.000
_cell.length_b   1.000
_cell.length_c   1.000
_cell.angle_alpha   90.00
_cell.angle_beta   90.00
_cell.angle_gamma   90.00
#
_symmetry.space_group_name_H-M   'P 1'
#
loop_
_entity.id
_entity.type
_entity.pdbx_description
1 polymer ?
#
loop_
_entity_poly.entity_id
_entity_poly.type
_entity_poly.pdbx_seq_one_letter_code
_entity_poly.pdbx_strand_id
1 'polypeptide(L)' 'MSTPVIDVKKYGGKQVAIVKGKIVAADTTTEKVLKSVRRKLPHATWRDILLVTVPEGTTVAYCV' A
#
# COMPACT_ATOMS: atom_id res chain seq x y z
N MET A 1 15.10 -7.53 -8.45
CA MET A 1 14.06 -6.84 -7.65
C MET A 1 12.85 -7.76 -7.57
N SER A 2 12.26 -7.95 -6.39
CA SER A 2 11.02 -8.73 -6.27
C SER A 2 9.83 -7.76 -6.32
N THR A 3 8.94 -7.93 -7.28
CA THR A 3 7.71 -7.13 -7.37
C THR A 3 6.77 -7.54 -6.23
N PRO A 4 6.35 -6.62 -5.35
CA PRO A 4 5.44 -6.97 -4.26
C PRO A 4 4.11 -7.47 -4.82
N VAL A 5 3.71 -8.67 -4.42
CA VAL A 5 2.40 -9.22 -4.73
C VAL A 5 1.42 -8.75 -3.65
N ILE A 6 0.38 -8.04 -4.07
CA ILE A 6 -0.69 -7.58 -3.17
C ILE A 6 -1.79 -8.65 -3.17
N ASP A 7 -1.90 -9.38 -2.07
CA ASP A 7 -2.99 -10.34 -1.87
C ASP A 7 -4.30 -9.60 -1.54
N VAL A 8 -5.25 -9.62 -2.48
CA VAL A 8 -6.57 -9.00 -2.33
C VAL A 8 -7.36 -9.58 -1.15
N LYS A 9 -7.21 -10.87 -0.82
CA LYS A 9 -7.89 -11.45 0.35
C LYS A 9 -7.43 -10.83 1.66
N LYS A 10 -6.16 -10.42 1.73
CA LYS A 10 -5.54 -9.86 2.93
C LYS A 10 -5.69 -8.34 3.03
N TYR A 11 -5.62 -7.67 1.87
CA TYR A 11 -5.53 -6.22 1.77
C TYR A 11 -6.77 -5.56 1.17
N GLY A 12 -7.79 -6.31 0.75
CA GLY A 12 -9.04 -5.77 0.21
C GLY A 12 -9.65 -4.71 1.13
N GLY A 13 -10.06 -3.59 0.53
CA GLY A 13 -10.61 -2.43 1.23
C GLY A 13 -9.58 -1.58 1.97
N LYS A 14 -8.28 -1.87 1.84
CA LYS A 14 -7.20 -1.15 2.53
C LYS A 14 -6.35 -0.34 1.55
N GLN A 15 -5.76 0.71 2.07
CA GLN A 15 -4.59 1.33 1.49
C GLN A 15 -3.33 0.62 1.97
N VAL A 16 -2.38 0.47 1.08
CA VAL A 16 -1.12 -0.26 1.29
C VAL A 16 0.04 0.66 0.94
N ALA A 17 1.02 0.76 1.84
CA ALA A 17 2.29 1.44 1.58
C ALA A 17 3.37 0.43 1.24
N ILE A 18 4.05 0.67 0.12
CA ILE A 18 5.15 -0.12 -0.39
C ILE A 18 6.41 0.75 -0.38
N VAL A 19 7.47 0.25 0.25
CA VAL A 19 8.79 0.90 0.26
C VAL A 19 9.83 -0.13 -0.15
N LYS A 20 10.68 0.22 -1.13
CA LYS A 20 11.73 -0.67 -1.67
C LYS A 20 11.21 -2.08 -2.04
N GLY A 21 10.02 -2.12 -2.65
CA GLY A 21 9.38 -3.37 -3.08
C GLY A 21 8.80 -4.24 -1.96
N LYS A 22 8.67 -3.72 -0.73
CA LYS A 22 8.06 -4.43 0.40
C LYS A 22 6.83 -3.68 0.92
N ILE A 23 5.76 -4.42 1.23
CA ILE A 23 4.60 -3.87 1.94
C ILE A 23 4.99 -3.60 3.39
N VAL A 24 4.97 -2.33 3.80
CA VAL A 24 5.42 -1.90 5.13
C VAL A 24 4.27 -1.51 6.07
N ALA A 25 3.13 -1.12 5.50
CA ALA A 25 1.92 -0.79 6.25
C ALA A 25 0.66 -1.00 5.40
N ALA A 26 -0.45 -1.32 6.04
CA ALA A 26 -1.76 -1.36 5.41
C ALA A 26 -2.85 -1.00 6.43
N ASP A 27 -3.81 -0.16 6.04
CA ASP A 27 -4.92 0.30 6.89
C ASP A 27 -6.07 0.84 6.01
N THR A 28 -7.23 1.14 6.58
CA THR A 28 -8.38 1.64 5.83
C THR A 28 -8.26 3.10 5.38
N THR A 29 -7.34 3.88 5.96
CA THR A 29 -7.15 5.29 5.62
C THR A 29 -5.69 5.66 5.37
N THR A 30 -5.47 6.61 4.46
CA THR A 30 -4.13 7.15 4.12
C THR A 30 -3.38 7.61 5.35
N GLU A 31 -4.06 8.33 6.24
CA GLU A 31 -3.44 8.93 7.42
C GLU A 31 -2.85 7.85 8.36
N LYS A 32 -3.59 6.77 8.60
CA LYS A 32 -3.13 5.67 9.44
C LYS A 32 -1.96 4.93 8.81
N VAL A 33 -2.01 4.70 7.50
CA VAL A 33 -0.91 4.09 6.74
C VAL A 33 0.34 4.95 6.86
N LEU A 34 0.26 6.26 6.58
CA LEU A 34 1.40 7.16 6.68
C LEU A 34 1.94 7.29 8.10
N LYS A 35 1.07 7.32 9.12
CA LYS A 35 1.48 7.30 10.52
C LYS A 35 2.26 6.03 10.87
N SER A 36 1.83 4.88 10.35
CA SER A 36 2.51 3.59 10.52
C SER A 36 3.86 3.58 9.80
N VAL A 37 3.93 4.10 8.57
CA VAL A 37 5.19 4.22 7.82
C VAL A 37 6.18 5.13 8.54
N ARG A 38 5.77 6.31 9.00
CA ARG A 38 6.64 7.25 9.73
C ARG A 38 7.21 6.65 11.02
N ARG A 39 6.45 5.80 11.72
CA ARG A 39 6.93 5.08 12.91
C ARG A 39 7.96 4.00 12.58
N LYS A 40 7.76 3.27 11.48
CA LYS A 40 8.64 2.15 11.08
C LYS A 40 9.88 2.61 10.32
N LEU A 41 9.72 3.65 9.50
CA LEU A 41 10.70 4.17 8.56
C LEU A 41 10.70 5.71 8.64
N PRO A 42 11.25 6.29 9.71
CA PRO A 42 11.23 7.74 9.92
C PRO A 42 12.00 8.52 8.84
N HIS A 43 12.95 7.87 8.15
CA HIS A 43 13.73 8.46 7.07
C HIS A 43 13.11 8.26 5.67
N ALA A 44 12.01 7.50 5.54
CA ALA A 44 11.35 7.34 4.26
C ALA A 44 10.69 8.66 3.85
N THR A 45 11.07 9.17 2.68
CA THR A 45 10.45 10.35 2.10
C THR A 45 9.19 9.94 1.34
N TRP A 46 8.36 10.93 0.97
CA TRP A 46 7.16 10.66 0.18
C TRP A 46 7.48 9.98 -1.18
N ARG A 47 8.66 10.23 -1.75
CA ARG A 47 9.11 9.61 -3.01
C ARG A 47 9.46 8.13 -2.84
N ASP A 48 9.78 7.72 -1.63
CA ASP A 48 10.11 6.32 -1.32
C ASP A 48 8.86 5.46 -1.08
N ILE A 49 7.69 6.09 -0.90
CA ILE A 49 6.45 5.45 -0.49
C ILE A 49 5.50 5.40 -1.67
N LEU A 50 5.34 4.21 -2.24
CA LEU A 50 4.25 3.94 -3.17
C LEU A 50 2.99 3.58 -2.36
N LEU A 51 1.97 4.42 -2.46
CA LEU A 51 0.67 4.19 -1.83
C LEU A 51 -0.31 3.62 -2.84
N VAL A 52 -0.92 2.48 -2.53
CA VAL A 52 -1.85 1.77 -3.42
C VAL A 52 -3.15 1.51 -2.67
N THR A 53 -4.29 1.82 -3.29
CA THR A 53 -5.61 1.44 -2.79
C THR A 53 -5.97 0.08 -3.35
N VAL A 54 -6.29 -0.87 -2.47
CA VAL A 54 -6.76 -2.20 -2.85
C VAL A 54 -8.27 -2.23 -2.71
N PRO A 55 -9.02 -2.44 -3.81
CA PRO A 55 -10.47 -2.51 -3.73
C PRO A 55 -10.92 -3.72 -2.90
N GLU A 56 -12.08 -3.61 -2.25
CA GLU A 56 -12.66 -4.65 -1.40
C GLU A 56 -13.17 -5.86 -2.20
N GLY A 57 -13.49 -5.66 -3.48
CA GLY A 57 -13.92 -6.69 -4.42
C GLY A 57 -13.15 -6.64 -5.75
N THR A 58 -13.48 -7.54 -6.67
CA THR A 58 -12.89 -7.62 -8.02
C THR A 58 -13.20 -6.34 -8.81
N THR A 59 -12.28 -5.37 -8.79
CA THR A 59 -12.38 -4.21 -9.67
C THR A 59 -11.73 -4.56 -11.01
N VAL A 60 -12.57 -4.79 -12.01
CA VAL A 60 -12.13 -4.94 -13.40
C VAL A 60 -11.84 -3.54 -13.93
N ALA A 61 -10.56 -3.26 -14.20
CA ALA A 61 -10.17 -2.07 -14.94
C ALA A 61 -10.33 -2.38 -16.44
N TYR A 62 -11.38 -1.86 -17.07
CA TYR A 62 -11.52 -1.88 -18.52
C TYR A 62 -10.69 -0.72 -19.09
N CYS A 63 -9.68 -1.03 -19.89
CA CYS A 63 -8.99 -0.05 -20.72
C CYS A 63 -9.73 -0.03 -22.05
N VAL A 64 -10.39 1.10 -22.38
CA VAL A 64 -11.03 1.33 -23.68
C VAL A 64 -10.06 2.12 -24.54
#